data_AF-A0A9D6K2D4-F1
#
_entry.id   AF-A0A9D6K2D4-F1
#
_cell.length_a   1.000
_cell.length_b   1.000
_cell.length_c   1.000
_cell.angle_alpha   90.00
_cell.angle_beta   90.00
_cell.angle_gamma   90.00
#
_symmetry.space_group_name_H-M   'P 1'
#
loop_
_entity.id
_entity.type
_entity.pdbx_description
1 polymer ?
#
loop_
_entity_poly.entity_id
_entity_poly.type
_entity_poly.pdbx_seq_one_letter_code
_entity_poly.pdbx_strand_id
1 'polypeptide(L)'
;MELPQILLVVLSALVAYIIGAVPTAYLFGRWLKGINIREYGSKNVGATNAIRVLGKGPGAVVLAIDILKGVVPTVWVARALGIHDPMALVTIGLAAVIGHNWTIFLGFKGGKGVATSLGVIIGLAVQIPGVRPVLGLTLAVWLTIFLTFGYVSLASICAATVFPLFTAAFNAPFPIQVMAILLCVFIVLRHKANISRLAQGKETRVKLVTFSQNRPNGLVFASLDVILPLETSNKITGIQLT
;
A
#
# COMPACT_ATOMS: atom_id res chain seq x y z
N MET A 1 -15.60 -20.66 -19.16
CA MET A 1 -15.10 -19.50 -19.94
C MET A 1 -14.71 -20.01 -21.30
N GLU A 2 -15.14 -19.32 -22.35
CA GLU A 2 -14.71 -19.59 -23.72
C GLU A 2 -13.23 -19.20 -23.90
N LEU A 3 -12.52 -19.82 -24.86
CA LEU A 3 -11.10 -19.54 -25.13
C LEU A 3 -10.78 -18.02 -25.30
N PRO A 4 -11.62 -17.22 -26.00
CA PRO A 4 -11.40 -15.78 -26.12
C PRO A 4 -11.47 -15.04 -24.77
N GLN A 5 -12.33 -15.47 -23.85
CA GLN A 5 -12.44 -14.86 -22.53
C GLN A 5 -11.20 -15.15 -21.67
N ILE A 6 -10.68 -16.38 -21.74
CA ILE A 6 -9.46 -16.76 -21.03
C ILE A 6 -8.29 -15.91 -21.52
N LEU A 7 -8.14 -15.76 -22.83
CA LEU A 7 -7.10 -14.91 -23.43
C LEU A 7 -7.23 -13.45 -22.95
N LEU A 8 -8.45 -12.92 -22.92
CA LEU A 8 -8.73 -11.56 -22.46
C LEU A 8 -8.33 -11.34 -20.99
N VAL A 9 -8.62 -12.31 -20.12
CA VAL A 9 -8.23 -12.27 -18.70
C VAL A 9 -6.72 -12.32 -18.55
N VAL A 10 -6.03 -13.18 -19.31
CA VAL A 10 -4.56 -13.27 -19.28
C VAL A 10 -3.92 -11.96 -19.72
N LEU A 11 -4.37 -11.37 -20.83
CA LEU A 11 -3.85 -10.08 -21.30
C LEU A 11 -4.14 -8.96 -20.29
N SER A 12 -5.34 -8.94 -19.70
CA SER A 12 -5.71 -7.98 -18.66
C SER A 12 -4.83 -8.12 -17.42
N ALA A 13 -4.51 -9.34 -17.01
CA ALA A 13 -3.61 -9.63 -15.89
C ALA A 13 -2.17 -9.18 -16.19
N LEU A 14 -1.68 -9.38 -17.41
CA LEU A 14 -0.36 -8.87 -17.82
C LEU A 14 -0.30 -7.34 -17.78
N VAL A 15 -1.33 -6.67 -18.29
CA VAL A 15 -1.43 -5.20 -18.20
C VAL A 15 -1.52 -4.74 -16.74
N ALA A 16 -2.31 -5.43 -15.91
CA ALA A 16 -2.42 -5.14 -14.48
C ALA A 16 -1.08 -5.30 -13.76
N TYR A 17 -0.32 -6.34 -14.09
CA TYR A 17 1.04 -6.54 -13.59
C TYR A 17 1.96 -5.37 -13.95
N ILE A 18 1.96 -4.92 -15.21
CA ILE A 18 2.79 -3.79 -15.67
C ILE A 18 2.40 -2.50 -14.94
N ILE A 19 1.10 -2.21 -14.83
CA ILE A 19 0.56 -1.06 -14.09
C ILE A 19 1.02 -1.12 -12.62
N GLY A 20 0.84 -2.29 -11.98
CA GLY A 20 1.29 -2.56 -10.62
C GLY A 20 2.81 -2.37 -10.44
N ALA A 21 3.57 -2.80 -11.44
CA ALA A 21 5.02 -2.79 -11.41
C ALA A 21 5.63 -1.39 -11.46
N VAL A 22 4.94 -0.37 -11.95
CA VAL A 22 5.47 1.00 -12.01
C VAL A 22 5.99 1.45 -10.63
N PRO A 23 7.29 1.74 -10.43
CA PRO A 23 7.84 1.93 -9.10
C PRO A 23 7.70 3.39 -8.63
N THR A 24 6.48 3.82 -8.32
CA THR A 24 6.13 5.23 -8.06
C THR A 24 7.03 5.92 -7.04
N ALA A 25 7.27 5.33 -5.87
CA ALA A 25 8.13 5.95 -4.85
C ALA A 25 9.58 6.15 -5.33
N TYR A 26 10.07 5.21 -6.14
CA TYR A 26 11.41 5.31 -6.73
C TYR A 26 11.47 6.44 -7.77
N LEU A 27 10.47 6.52 -8.66
CA LEU A 27 10.38 7.60 -9.66
C LEU A 27 10.32 8.98 -8.98
N PHE A 28 9.48 9.14 -7.96
CA PHE A 28 9.40 10.38 -7.19
C PHE A 28 10.72 10.70 -6.46
N GLY A 29 11.44 9.70 -5.95
CA GLY A 29 12.76 9.90 -5.35
C GLY A 29 13.79 10.44 -6.35
N ARG A 30 13.78 9.90 -7.57
CA ARG A 30 14.64 10.35 -8.67
C ARG A 30 14.25 11.76 -9.15
N TRP A 31 12.97 12.02 -9.37
CA TRP A 31 12.51 13.30 -9.94
C TRP A 31 12.59 14.47 -8.96
N LEU A 32 12.25 14.27 -7.69
CA LEU A 32 12.18 15.38 -6.73
C LEU A 32 13.49 15.65 -6.01
N LYS A 33 14.33 14.62 -5.83
CA LYS A 33 15.56 14.73 -5.03
C LYS A 33 16.81 14.14 -5.70
N GLY A 34 16.70 13.56 -6.90
CA GLY A 34 17.84 12.92 -7.56
C GLY A 34 18.36 11.66 -6.87
N ILE A 35 17.66 11.13 -5.85
CA ILE A 35 18.16 10.03 -5.01
C ILE A 35 17.55 8.68 -5.38
N ASN A 36 18.29 7.61 -5.09
CA ASN A 36 17.73 6.27 -5.03
C ASN A 36 17.03 6.06 -3.67
N ILE A 37 15.69 6.13 -3.63
CA ILE A 37 14.92 5.98 -2.37
C ILE A 37 15.17 4.66 -1.63
N ARG A 38 15.72 3.64 -2.31
CA ARG A 38 16.06 2.33 -1.73
C ARG A 38 17.26 2.38 -0.79
N GLU A 39 18.01 3.48 -0.77
CA GLU A 39 19.15 3.67 0.11
C GLU A 39 18.80 4.44 1.40
N TYR A 40 17.58 5.01 1.46
CA TYR A 40 17.15 5.91 2.53
C TYR A 40 15.94 5.37 3.31
N GLY A 41 15.81 5.83 4.57
CA GLY A 41 14.72 5.47 5.47
C GLY A 41 14.62 3.96 5.65
N SER A 42 13.42 3.40 5.44
CA SER A 42 13.20 1.95 5.54
C SER A 42 13.66 1.18 4.30
N LYS A 43 14.32 1.81 3.33
CA LYS A 43 14.85 1.20 2.10
C LYS A 43 13.80 0.56 1.20
N ASN A 44 12.54 0.93 1.38
CA ASN A 44 11.40 0.36 0.69
C ASN A 44 10.83 1.37 -0.33
N VAL A 45 10.22 0.88 -1.40
CA VAL A 45 9.68 1.70 -2.50
C VAL A 45 8.17 1.92 -2.38
N GLY A 46 7.65 2.02 -1.15
CA GLY A 46 6.25 2.30 -0.86
C GLY A 46 6.02 3.68 -0.24
N ALA A 47 4.75 4.09 -0.20
CA ALA A 47 4.32 5.39 0.31
C ALA A 47 4.88 5.77 1.69
N THR A 48 4.93 4.85 2.66
CA THR A 48 5.47 5.16 4.00
C THR A 48 6.92 5.61 3.95
N ASN A 49 7.76 5.02 3.08
CA ASN A 49 9.14 5.46 2.92
C ASN A 49 9.21 6.77 2.13
N ALA A 50 8.34 6.94 1.13
CA ALA A 50 8.22 8.22 0.43
C ALA A 50 7.86 9.37 1.38
N ILE A 51 6.95 9.17 2.34
CA ILE A 51 6.64 10.19 3.35
C ILE A 51 7.89 10.50 4.21
N ARG A 52 8.66 9.49 4.62
CA ARG A 52 9.88 9.68 5.42
C ARG A 52 10.98 10.42 4.66
N VAL A 53 11.19 10.08 3.39
CA VAL A 53 12.34 10.55 2.61
C VAL A 53 12.01 11.80 1.79
N LEU A 54 10.80 11.89 1.24
CA LEU A 54 10.36 12.95 0.31
C LEU A 54 9.38 13.95 0.96
N GLY A 55 8.79 13.61 2.11
CA GLY A 55 7.81 14.45 2.81
C GLY A 55 6.35 14.06 2.53
N LYS A 56 5.42 14.66 3.30
CA LYS A 56 4.00 14.27 3.32
C LYS A 56 3.30 14.44 1.97
N GLY A 57 3.53 15.56 1.27
CA GLY A 57 2.92 15.83 -0.03
C GLY A 57 3.26 14.75 -1.07
N PRO A 58 4.55 14.57 -1.43
CA PRO A 58 4.96 13.52 -2.36
C PRO A 58 4.56 12.12 -1.88
N GLY A 59 4.68 11.84 -0.59
CA GLY A 59 4.29 10.54 -0.03
C GLY A 59 2.80 10.23 -0.14
N ALA A 60 1.93 11.24 -0.01
CA ALA A 60 0.49 11.11 -0.22
C ALA A 60 0.15 10.86 -1.70
N VAL A 61 0.85 11.52 -2.63
CA VAL A 61 0.70 11.26 -4.06
C VAL A 61 1.13 9.83 -4.41
N VAL A 62 2.27 9.37 -3.87
CA VAL A 62 2.72 7.98 -4.02
C VAL A 62 1.66 7.01 -3.48
N LEU A 63 1.08 7.28 -2.31
CA LEU A 63 0.01 6.46 -1.75
C LEU A 63 -1.21 6.40 -2.69
N ALA A 64 -1.67 7.55 -3.18
CA ALA A 64 -2.81 7.61 -4.09
C ALA A 64 -2.56 6.82 -5.37
N ILE A 65 -1.39 6.98 -5.99
CA ILE A 65 -1.01 6.23 -7.19
C ILE A 65 -0.91 4.73 -6.89
N ASP A 66 -0.33 4.33 -5.75
CA ASP A 66 -0.22 2.92 -5.37
C ASP A 66 -1.58 2.26 -5.14
N ILE A 67 -2.57 3.00 -4.61
CA ILE A 67 -3.98 2.57 -4.53
C ILE A 67 -4.58 2.46 -5.94
N LEU A 68 -4.38 3.46 -6.78
CA LEU A 68 -4.91 3.47 -8.15
C LEU A 68 -4.39 2.31 -9.01
N LYS A 69 -3.16 1.82 -8.77
CA LYS A 69 -2.66 0.60 -9.42
C LYS A 69 -3.53 -0.62 -9.19
N GLY A 70 -4.20 -0.70 -8.05
CA GLY A 70 -5.16 -1.77 -7.76
C GLY A 70 -6.55 -1.46 -8.32
N VAL A 71 -7.01 -0.21 -8.17
CA VAL A 71 -8.36 0.21 -8.61
C VAL A 71 -8.51 0.16 -10.12
N VAL A 72 -7.55 0.72 -10.87
CA VAL A 72 -7.66 0.89 -12.33
C VAL A 72 -7.82 -0.45 -13.06
N PRO A 73 -6.99 -1.48 -12.83
CA PRO A 73 -7.18 -2.78 -13.46
C PRO A 73 -8.46 -3.47 -12.99
N THR A 74 -8.74 -3.41 -11.68
CA THR A 74 -9.88 -4.12 -11.08
C THR A 74 -11.22 -3.48 -11.39
N VAL A 75 -11.29 -2.23 -11.87
CA VAL A 75 -12.54 -1.55 -12.22
C VAL A 75 -12.58 -1.15 -13.69
N TRP A 76 -11.64 -0.33 -14.13
CA TRP A 76 -11.73 0.32 -15.44
C TRP A 76 -11.43 -0.66 -16.56
N VAL A 77 -10.34 -1.41 -16.45
CA VAL A 77 -9.97 -2.43 -17.44
C VAL A 77 -11.04 -3.53 -17.47
N ALA A 78 -11.44 -4.04 -16.31
CA ALA A 78 -12.47 -5.08 -16.23
C ALA A 78 -13.82 -4.64 -16.82
N ARG A 79 -14.32 -3.43 -16.50
CA ARG A 79 -15.59 -2.93 -17.04
C ARG A 79 -15.52 -2.66 -18.55
N ALA A 80 -14.44 -2.04 -19.03
CA ALA A 80 -14.26 -1.76 -20.45
C ALA A 80 -14.25 -3.04 -21.30
N LEU A 81 -13.86 -4.16 -20.69
CA LEU A 81 -13.77 -5.47 -21.33
C LEU A 81 -14.93 -6.42 -20.98
N GLY A 82 -15.97 -5.95 -20.27
CA GLY A 82 -17.13 -6.76 -19.87
C GLY A 82 -16.80 -7.91 -18.91
N ILE A 83 -15.71 -7.80 -18.14
CA ILE A 83 -15.26 -8.81 -17.19
C ILE A 83 -15.98 -8.60 -15.86
N HIS A 84 -16.89 -9.51 -15.53
CA HIS A 84 -17.66 -9.50 -14.27
C HIS A 84 -17.42 -10.74 -13.40
N ASP A 85 -16.78 -11.78 -13.96
CA ASP A 85 -16.50 -13.02 -13.25
C ASP A 85 -15.54 -12.76 -12.07
N PRO A 86 -15.90 -13.18 -10.83
CA PRO A 86 -15.06 -12.96 -9.66
C PRO A 86 -13.65 -13.56 -9.76
N MET A 87 -13.48 -14.70 -10.43
CA MET A 87 -12.16 -15.31 -10.60
C MET A 87 -11.28 -14.46 -11.51
N ALA A 88 -11.83 -13.94 -12.61
CA ALA A 88 -11.13 -13.02 -13.50
C ALA A 88 -10.73 -11.71 -12.79
N LEU A 89 -11.64 -11.10 -12.03
CA LEU A 89 -11.36 -9.87 -11.26
C LEU A 89 -10.24 -10.08 -10.23
N VAL A 90 -10.28 -11.20 -9.50
CA VAL A 90 -9.24 -11.58 -8.54
C VAL A 90 -7.89 -11.79 -9.23
N THR A 91 -7.88 -12.44 -10.39
CA THR A 91 -6.65 -12.70 -11.15
C THR A 91 -5.99 -11.39 -11.60
N ILE A 92 -6.78 -10.46 -12.14
CA ILE A 92 -6.34 -9.13 -12.55
C ILE A 92 -5.82 -8.33 -11.34
N GLY A 93 -6.56 -8.33 -10.23
CA GLY A 93 -6.17 -7.63 -9.00
C GLY A 93 -4.89 -8.18 -8.38
N LEU A 94 -4.76 -9.50 -8.28
CA LEU A 94 -3.55 -10.16 -7.78
C LEU A 94 -2.35 -9.84 -8.66
N ALA A 95 -2.51 -9.84 -9.98
CA ALA A 95 -1.43 -9.48 -10.89
C ALA A 95 -0.89 -8.06 -10.62
N ALA A 96 -1.75 -7.08 -10.35
CA ALA A 96 -1.33 -5.74 -9.96
C ALA A 96 -0.55 -5.71 -8.63
N VAL A 97 -1.01 -6.46 -7.62
CA VAL A 97 -0.30 -6.57 -6.33
C VAL A 97 1.06 -7.25 -6.50
N ILE A 98 1.12 -8.31 -7.29
CA ILE A 98 2.36 -9.03 -7.62
C ILE A 98 3.32 -8.10 -8.36
N GLY A 99 2.84 -7.33 -9.33
CA GLY A 99 3.62 -6.29 -10.01
C GLY A 99 4.22 -5.29 -9.03
N HIS A 100 3.42 -4.78 -8.09
CA HIS A 100 3.92 -3.83 -7.08
C HIS A 100 4.97 -4.47 -6.14
N ASN A 101 4.77 -5.72 -5.71
CA ASN A 101 5.67 -6.41 -4.78
C ASN A 101 6.98 -6.85 -5.45
N TRP A 102 6.89 -7.30 -6.69
CA TRP A 102 7.97 -7.88 -7.49
C TRP A 102 8.02 -7.24 -8.86
N THR A 103 8.28 -5.93 -8.87
CA THR A 103 8.37 -5.14 -10.10
C THR A 103 9.56 -5.56 -10.98
N ILE A 104 9.29 -5.81 -12.26
CA ILE A 104 10.33 -6.01 -13.29
C ILE A 104 11.31 -4.82 -13.35
N PHE A 105 10.86 -3.60 -13.09
CA PHE A 105 11.67 -2.39 -13.28
C PHE A 105 12.75 -2.20 -12.22
N LEU A 106 12.69 -2.94 -11.10
CA LEU A 106 13.67 -2.85 -10.02
C LEU A 106 14.31 -4.21 -9.65
N GLY A 107 14.37 -5.13 -10.61
CA GLY A 107 14.92 -6.47 -10.42
C GLY A 107 14.11 -7.30 -9.42
N PHE A 108 12.78 -7.25 -9.54
CA PHE A 108 11.80 -7.95 -8.70
C PHE A 108 11.85 -7.58 -7.21
N LYS A 109 12.41 -6.40 -6.89
CA LYS A 109 12.49 -5.85 -5.53
C LYS A 109 11.58 -4.62 -5.42
N GLY A 110 10.28 -4.88 -5.26
CA GLY A 110 9.23 -3.85 -5.15
C GLY A 110 8.79 -3.55 -3.71
N GLY A 111 7.56 -3.07 -3.56
CA GLY A 111 6.97 -2.65 -2.29
C GLY A 111 6.42 -3.80 -1.45
N LYS A 112 5.42 -3.52 -0.60
CA LYS A 112 4.75 -4.55 0.25
C LYS A 112 3.29 -4.80 -0.12
N GLY A 113 2.74 -4.01 -1.04
CA GLY A 113 1.44 -4.29 -1.63
C GLY A 113 0.25 -3.82 -0.83
N VAL A 114 0.40 -3.27 0.39
CA VAL A 114 -0.76 -2.87 1.23
C VAL A 114 -1.67 -1.88 0.52
N ALA A 115 -1.12 -0.80 -0.04
CA ALA A 115 -1.89 0.24 -0.74
C ALA A 115 -2.53 -0.30 -2.03
N THR A 116 -1.79 -1.10 -2.81
CA THR A 116 -2.31 -1.72 -4.04
C THR A 116 -3.39 -2.75 -3.73
N SER A 117 -3.24 -3.56 -2.68
CA SER A 117 -4.27 -4.48 -2.19
C SER A 117 -5.52 -3.73 -1.74
N LEU A 118 -5.38 -2.61 -1.02
CA LEU A 118 -6.52 -1.75 -0.69
C LEU A 118 -7.24 -1.28 -1.97
N GLY A 119 -6.48 -0.86 -2.99
CA GLY A 119 -7.04 -0.51 -4.29
C GLY A 119 -7.81 -1.65 -4.97
N VAL A 120 -7.29 -2.88 -4.92
CA VAL A 120 -8.00 -4.06 -5.42
C VAL A 120 -9.29 -4.30 -4.65
N ILE A 121 -9.27 -4.23 -3.32
CA ILE A 121 -10.46 -4.43 -2.48
C ILE A 121 -11.51 -3.34 -2.76
N ILE A 122 -11.10 -2.08 -2.94
CA ILE A 122 -11.98 -0.99 -3.39
C ILE A 122 -12.61 -1.35 -4.73
N GLY A 123 -11.81 -1.82 -5.69
CA GLY A 123 -12.31 -2.20 -7.01
C GLY A 123 -13.32 -3.34 -6.96
N LEU A 124 -13.04 -4.38 -6.16
CA LEU A 124 -13.98 -5.46 -5.93
C LEU A 124 -15.26 -4.99 -5.24
N ALA A 125 -15.19 -4.09 -4.27
CA ALA A 125 -16.38 -3.54 -3.59
C ALA A 125 -17.27 -2.67 -4.52
N VAL A 126 -16.66 -2.06 -5.55
CA VAL A 126 -17.38 -1.34 -6.61
C VAL A 126 -18.11 -2.29 -7.55
N GLN A 127 -17.50 -3.44 -7.86
CA GLN A 127 -18.07 -4.44 -8.77
C GLN A 127 -19.05 -5.41 -8.08
N ILE A 128 -18.78 -5.74 -6.82
CA ILE A 128 -19.47 -6.78 -6.05
C ILE A 128 -19.93 -6.15 -4.73
N PRO A 129 -21.20 -5.72 -4.64
CA PRO A 129 -21.73 -5.02 -3.46
C PRO A 129 -21.52 -5.77 -2.13
N GLY A 130 -21.54 -7.12 -2.14
CA GLY A 130 -21.27 -7.95 -0.97
C GLY A 130 -19.86 -7.81 -0.36
N VAL A 131 -18.90 -7.24 -1.09
CA VAL A 131 -17.52 -7.00 -0.60
C VAL A 131 -17.40 -5.67 0.16
N ARG A 132 -18.39 -4.77 0.06
CA ARG A 132 -18.39 -3.47 0.77
C ARG A 132 -18.23 -3.59 2.31
N PRO A 133 -18.97 -4.46 3.04
CA PRO A 133 -18.76 -4.61 4.48
C PRO A 133 -17.35 -5.11 4.81
N VAL A 134 -16.79 -6.01 3.99
CA VAL A 134 -15.42 -6.50 4.15
C VAL A 134 -14.41 -5.36 4.05
N LEU A 135 -14.52 -4.50 3.02
CA LEU A 135 -13.70 -3.31 2.86
C LEU A 135 -13.79 -2.38 4.09
N GLY A 136 -15.02 -2.06 4.51
CA GLY A 136 -15.27 -1.14 5.62
C GLY A 136 -14.67 -1.64 6.93
N LEU A 137 -14.87 -2.92 7.27
CA LEU A 137 -14.35 -3.50 8.51
C LEU A 137 -12.84 -3.69 8.49
N THR A 138 -12.25 -4.11 7.36
CA THR A 138 -10.79 -4.19 7.24
C THR A 138 -10.13 -2.81 7.41
N LEU A 139 -10.71 -1.76 6.82
CA LEU A 139 -10.26 -0.38 7.01
C LEU A 139 -10.46 0.09 8.45
N ALA A 140 -11.58 -0.25 9.09
CA ALA A 140 -11.84 0.07 10.48
C ALA A 140 -10.78 -0.56 11.41
N VAL A 141 -10.44 -1.83 11.21
CA VAL A 141 -9.35 -2.50 11.97
C VAL A 141 -8.01 -1.81 11.72
N TRP A 142 -7.69 -1.48 10.48
CA TRP A 142 -6.46 -0.76 10.16
C TRP A 142 -6.40 0.58 10.90
N LEU A 143 -7.48 1.37 10.82
CA LEU A 143 -7.54 2.70 11.42
C LEU A 143 -7.49 2.63 12.95
N THR A 144 -8.24 1.73 13.57
CA THR A 144 -8.22 1.52 15.03
C THR A 144 -6.82 1.15 15.52
N ILE A 145 -6.15 0.18 14.89
CA ILE A 145 -4.79 -0.20 15.29
C ILE A 145 -3.81 0.95 15.04
N PHE A 146 -3.94 1.66 13.93
CA PHE A 146 -3.07 2.80 13.62
C PHE A 146 -3.25 3.96 14.62
N LEU A 147 -4.48 4.33 14.96
CA LEU A 147 -4.76 5.43 15.88
C LEU A 147 -4.35 5.09 17.32
N THR A 148 -4.53 3.84 17.74
CA THR A 148 -4.16 3.40 19.10
C THR A 148 -2.63 3.29 19.26
N PHE A 149 -1.95 2.64 18.31
CA PHE A 149 -0.53 2.31 18.48
C PHE A 149 0.43 3.22 17.70
N GLY A 150 -0.02 3.89 16.66
CA GLY A 150 0.82 4.73 15.78
C GLY A 150 1.74 3.95 14.86
N TYR A 151 1.60 2.63 14.71
CA TYR A 151 2.44 1.81 13.82
C TYR A 151 1.70 1.44 12.54
N VAL A 152 2.11 2.00 11.40
CA VAL A 152 1.55 1.65 10.07
C VAL A 152 1.72 0.17 9.74
N SER A 153 2.87 -0.40 10.11
CA SER A 153 3.17 -1.81 9.86
C SER A 153 2.26 -2.75 10.66
N LEU A 154 2.07 -2.47 11.96
CA LEU A 154 1.15 -3.24 12.81
C LEU A 154 -0.28 -3.17 12.28
N ALA A 155 -0.77 -1.97 11.98
CA ALA A 155 -2.10 -1.77 11.40
C ALA A 155 -2.29 -2.56 10.10
N SER A 156 -1.30 -2.55 9.22
CA SER A 156 -1.34 -3.27 7.95
C SER A 156 -1.34 -4.78 8.12
N ILE A 157 -0.56 -5.31 9.07
CA ILE A 157 -0.52 -6.75 9.37
C ILE A 157 -1.87 -7.18 9.97
N CYS A 158 -2.38 -6.47 10.98
CA CYS A 158 -3.67 -6.80 11.60
C CYS A 158 -4.82 -6.77 10.58
N ALA A 159 -4.88 -5.73 9.75
CA ALA A 159 -5.88 -5.62 8.69
C ALA A 159 -5.79 -6.78 7.67
N ALA A 160 -4.57 -7.17 7.28
CA ALA A 160 -4.36 -8.30 6.38
C ALA A 160 -4.76 -9.64 7.02
N THR A 161 -4.51 -9.82 8.32
CA THR A 161 -4.87 -11.04 9.05
C THR A 161 -6.38 -11.21 9.22
N VAL A 162 -7.13 -10.14 9.49
CA VAL A 162 -8.60 -10.22 9.64
C VAL A 162 -9.33 -10.28 8.29
N PHE A 163 -8.68 -9.89 7.19
CA PHE A 163 -9.31 -9.84 5.86
C PHE A 163 -9.89 -11.20 5.42
N PRO A 164 -9.17 -12.34 5.50
CA PRO A 164 -9.75 -13.67 5.25
C PRO A 164 -10.99 -13.97 6.10
N LEU A 165 -10.95 -13.61 7.39
CA LEU A 165 -12.04 -13.86 8.33
C LEU A 165 -13.30 -13.09 7.92
N PHE A 166 -13.14 -11.82 7.52
CA PHE A 166 -14.26 -11.03 7.03
C PHE A 166 -14.78 -11.54 5.68
N THR A 167 -13.92 -11.97 4.76
CA THR A 167 -14.40 -12.56 3.49
C THR A 167 -15.22 -13.83 3.72
N ALA A 168 -14.85 -14.66 4.70
CA ALA A 168 -15.62 -15.84 5.08
C ALA A 168 -16.93 -15.46 5.79
N ALA A 169 -16.88 -14.57 6.78
CA ALA A 169 -18.04 -14.15 7.59
C ALA A 169 -19.15 -13.49 6.75
N PHE A 170 -18.79 -12.74 5.71
CA PHE A 170 -19.74 -12.09 4.81
C PHE A 170 -20.05 -12.90 3.55
N ASN A 171 -19.68 -14.19 3.51
CA ASN A 171 -19.92 -15.09 2.38
C ASN A 171 -19.47 -14.50 1.04
N ALA A 172 -18.28 -13.87 1.00
CA ALA A 172 -17.72 -13.36 -0.24
C ALA A 172 -17.50 -14.52 -1.23
N PRO A 173 -17.60 -14.28 -2.55
CA PRO A 173 -17.31 -15.30 -3.57
C PRO A 173 -16.00 -16.04 -3.30
N PHE A 174 -16.01 -17.37 -3.49
CA PHE A 174 -14.86 -18.23 -3.19
C PHE A 174 -13.51 -17.72 -3.72
N PRO A 175 -13.39 -17.22 -4.97
CA PRO A 175 -12.13 -16.65 -5.46
C PRO A 175 -11.59 -15.49 -4.60
N ILE A 176 -12.48 -14.67 -4.02
CA ILE A 176 -12.10 -13.53 -3.16
C ILE A 176 -11.59 -14.03 -1.80
N GLN A 177 -12.18 -15.11 -1.26
CA GLN A 177 -11.68 -15.73 -0.03
C GLN A 177 -10.27 -16.28 -0.21
N VAL A 178 -10.01 -16.97 -1.34
CA VAL A 178 -8.67 -17.45 -1.70
C VAL A 178 -7.70 -16.28 -1.87
N MET A 179 -8.12 -15.21 -2.56
CA MET A 179 -7.33 -13.99 -2.69
C MET A 179 -6.96 -13.40 -1.34
N ALA A 180 -7.90 -13.37 -0.39
CA ALA A 180 -7.67 -12.83 0.94
C ALA A 180 -6.58 -13.58 1.69
N ILE A 181 -6.57 -14.91 1.62
CA ILE A 181 -5.51 -15.75 2.20
C ILE A 181 -4.16 -15.43 1.54
N LEU A 182 -4.11 -15.37 0.20
CA LEU A 182 -2.87 -15.05 -0.53
C LEU A 182 -2.33 -13.65 -0.18
N LEU A 183 -3.21 -12.64 -0.13
CA LEU A 183 -2.82 -11.28 0.24
C LEU A 183 -2.35 -11.19 1.69
N CYS A 184 -2.99 -11.92 2.61
CA CYS A 184 -2.52 -12.03 4.00
C CYS A 184 -1.09 -12.58 4.04
N VAL A 185 -0.85 -13.72 3.39
CA VAL A 185 0.48 -14.34 3.31
C VAL A 185 1.51 -13.38 2.70
N PHE A 186 1.20 -12.77 1.55
CA PHE A 186 2.11 -11.82 0.91
C PHE A 186 2.43 -10.64 1.82
N ILE A 187 1.42 -10.00 2.42
CA ILE A 187 1.63 -8.83 3.28
C ILE A 187 2.47 -9.22 4.51
N VAL A 188 2.16 -10.32 5.19
CA VAL A 188 2.91 -10.77 6.38
C VAL A 188 4.37 -11.05 6.03
N LEU A 189 4.62 -11.81 4.96
CA LEU A 189 5.99 -12.13 4.51
C LEU A 189 6.78 -10.87 4.15
N ARG A 190 6.14 -9.92 3.44
CA ARG A 190 6.77 -8.63 3.09
C ARG A 190 6.96 -7.70 4.29
N HIS A 191 6.36 -8.02 5.44
CA HIS A 191 6.54 -7.30 6.70
C HIS A 191 7.54 -7.96 7.67
N LYS A 192 8.22 -9.05 7.31
CA LYS A 192 9.21 -9.74 8.19
C LYS A 192 10.18 -8.78 8.90
N ALA A 193 10.76 -7.81 8.18
CA ALA A 193 11.67 -6.83 8.76
C ALA A 193 10.98 -5.86 9.74
N ASN A 194 9.71 -5.52 9.52
CA ASN A 194 8.92 -4.69 10.42
C ASN A 194 8.50 -5.47 11.67
N ILE A 195 8.13 -6.74 11.51
CA ILE A 195 7.82 -7.63 12.64
C ILE A 195 9.05 -7.75 13.55
N SER A 196 10.23 -7.96 12.98
CA SER A 196 11.49 -7.97 13.73
C SER A 196 11.73 -6.66 14.48
N ARG A 197 11.50 -5.49 13.86
CA ARG A 197 11.64 -4.20 14.53
C ARG A 197 10.57 -3.96 15.59
N LEU A 198 9.33 -4.41 15.39
CA LEU A 198 8.25 -4.34 16.39
C LEU A 198 8.62 -5.14 17.64
N ALA A 199 9.08 -6.38 17.47
CA ALA A 199 9.52 -7.24 18.57
C ALA A 199 10.71 -6.65 19.36
N GLN A 200 11.54 -5.84 18.70
CA GLN A 200 12.68 -5.15 19.32
C GLN A 200 12.35 -3.75 19.86
N GLY A 201 11.11 -3.26 19.72
CA GLY A 201 10.75 -1.89 20.08
C GLY A 201 11.40 -0.81 19.20
N LYS A 202 11.89 -1.16 18.01
CA LYS A 202 12.62 -0.29 17.06
C LYS A 202 11.80 0.12 15.85
N GLU A 203 10.53 -0.27 15.77
CA GLU A 203 9.69 0.11 14.64
C GLU A 203 9.30 1.59 14.72
N THR A 204 9.31 2.28 13.58
CA THR A 204 8.99 3.71 13.54
C THR A 204 7.51 3.95 13.85
N ARG A 205 7.25 4.63 14.97
CA ARG A 205 5.91 5.13 15.34
C ARG A 205 5.61 6.47 14.66
N VAL A 206 4.42 6.63 14.12
CA VAL A 206 3.92 7.91 13.62
C VAL A 206 3.41 8.74 14.80
N LYS A 207 3.89 9.98 14.96
CA LYS A 207 3.37 10.89 15.98
C LYS A 207 2.08 11.51 15.45
N LEU A 208 0.96 11.26 16.11
CA LEU A 208 -0.38 11.75 15.71
C LEU A 208 -0.72 13.12 16.31
N VAL A 209 -0.12 13.45 17.45
CA VAL A 209 -0.24 14.74 18.14
C VAL A 209 1.16 15.29 18.30
N THR A 210 1.39 16.51 17.83
CA THR A 210 2.64 17.23 18.05
C THR A 210 2.29 18.53 18.75
N PHE A 211 2.83 18.76 19.93
CA PHE A 211 2.71 20.06 20.59
C PHE A 211 3.76 21.00 19.99
N SER A 212 3.32 22.00 19.23
CA SER A 212 4.20 23.06 18.73
C SER A 212 4.41 24.09 19.84
N GLN A 213 5.63 24.18 20.38
CA GLN A 213 5.97 25.15 21.43
C GLN A 213 6.30 26.56 20.91
N ASN A 214 6.20 26.85 19.62
CA ASN A 214 6.79 28.07 19.08
C ASN A 214 5.77 29.17 18.75
N ARG A 215 5.34 29.90 19.80
CA ARG A 215 4.87 31.31 19.73
C ARG A 215 5.27 32.05 21.01
N PRO A 216 5.62 33.35 20.94
CA PRO A 216 6.16 34.13 22.06
C PRO A 216 5.22 34.29 23.28
N ASN A 217 3.97 33.81 23.23
CA ASN A 217 2.94 34.09 24.24
C ASN A 217 2.52 32.88 25.10
N GLY A 218 3.29 31.79 25.16
CA GLY A 218 3.05 30.70 26.10
C GLY A 218 1.77 29.86 25.90
N LEU A 219 0.98 30.13 24.86
CA LEU A 219 -0.19 29.33 24.49
C LEU A 219 0.22 28.05 23.75
N VAL A 220 0.03 26.91 24.40
CA VAL A 220 0.20 25.57 23.82
C VAL A 220 -1.04 25.22 23.00
N PHE A 221 -0.92 25.20 21.68
CA PHE A 221 -1.95 24.63 20.81
C PHE A 221 -1.60 23.19 20.48
N ALA A 222 -2.52 22.26 20.73
CA ALA A 222 -2.43 20.91 20.18
C ALA A 222 -2.82 20.96 18.71
N SER A 223 -1.88 20.78 17.79
CA SER A 223 -2.19 20.48 16.40
C SER A 223 -2.17 18.98 16.18
N LEU A 224 -3.19 18.46 15.48
CA LEU A 224 -3.21 17.07 15.03
C LEU A 224 -2.30 16.92 13.81
N ASP A 225 -1.00 17.04 14.04
CA ASP A 225 0.00 16.86 13.00
C ASP A 225 0.53 15.43 13.01
N VAL A 226 0.15 14.66 11.98
CA VAL A 226 0.70 13.32 11.70
C VAL A 226 2.14 13.49 11.20
N ILE A 227 3.14 13.46 12.09
CA ILE A 227 4.57 13.57 11.75
C ILE A 227 5.21 12.19 11.88
N LEU A 228 5.72 11.64 10.76
CA LEU A 228 6.64 10.53 10.83
C LEU A 228 7.95 11.04 11.46
N PRO A 229 8.52 10.34 12.45
CA PRO A 229 9.86 10.65 12.95
C PRO A 229 10.80 10.67 11.75
N LEU A 230 11.33 11.85 11.47
CA LEU A 230 12.49 11.99 10.62
C LEU A 230 13.60 11.33 11.41
N GLU A 231 14.04 10.13 11.01
CA GLU A 231 15.41 9.73 11.36
C GLU A 231 16.30 10.85 10.82
N THR A 232 16.94 11.57 11.72
CA THR A 232 17.83 12.69 11.44
C THR A 232 18.96 12.16 10.57
N SER A 233 18.76 12.22 9.26
CA SER A 233 19.81 12.06 8.25
C SER A 233 20.72 13.28 8.33
N ASN A 234 21.60 13.29 9.33
CA ASN A 234 22.71 14.22 9.48
C ASN A 234 23.83 13.91 8.45
N LYS A 235 23.46 13.71 7.17
CA LYS A 235 24.37 13.45 6.04
C LYS A 235 23.84 14.02 4.71
N ILE A 236 23.19 15.18 4.73
CA ILE A 236 22.95 15.97 3.51
C ILE A 236 23.59 17.35 3.68
N THR A 237 24.90 17.36 3.89
CA THR A 237 25.76 18.53 3.70
C THR A 237 27.02 18.00 3.02
N GLY A 238 27.04 18.07 1.69
CA GLY A 238 28.15 17.55 0.89
C GLY A 238 27.78 17.27 -0.55
N ILE A 239 27.05 18.18 -1.22
CA ILE A 239 27.10 18.26 -2.67
C ILE A 239 27.95 19.49 -2.95
N GLN A 240 29.26 19.29 -3.14
CA GLN A 240 30.07 20.25 -3.87
C GLN A 240 29.63 20.16 -5.33
N LEU A 241 29.08 21.27 -5.82
CA LEU A 241 29.01 21.53 -7.25
C LEU A 241 30.42 21.93 -7.68
N THR A 242 31.07 21.08 -8.47
CA THR A 242 32.17 21.41 -9.37
C THR A 242 31.83 20.87 -10.72
#